data_AF-A0A350RJW3-F1
#
_entry.id   AF-A0A350RJW3-F1
#
_cell.length_a   1.000
_cell.length_b   1.000
_cell.length_c   1.000
_cell.angle_alpha   90.00
_cell.angle_beta   90.00
_cell.angle_gamma   90.00
#
_symmetry.space_group_name_H-M   'P 1'
#
loop_
_entity.id
_entity.type
_entity.pdbx_description
1 polymer ?
#
loop_
_entity_poly.entity_id
_entity_poly.type
_entity_poly.pdbx_seq_one_letter_code
_entity_poly.pdbx_strand_id
1 'polypeptide(L)' 'AGYCMAELITAVENGHDHDTDPVQVTGPHTRLNIDMGNFRRTRIVNPDSSMSVHG' A
#
# COMPACT_ATOMS: atom_id res chain seq x y z
N ALA A 1 11.26 -0.52 0.16
CA ALA A 1 10.02 -0.70 0.93
C ALA A 1 9.88 0.27 2.11
N GLY A 2 10.94 0.59 2.86
CA GLY A 2 10.83 1.43 4.08
C GLY A 2 10.13 2.79 3.90
N TYR A 3 10.40 3.51 2.80
CA TYR A 3 9.74 4.79 2.51
C TYR A 3 8.21 4.66 2.42
N CYS A 4 7.71 3.70 1.64
CA CYS A 4 6.27 3.48 1.50
C CYS A 4 5.59 3.13 2.83
N MET A 5 6.27 2.38 3.71
CA MET A 5 5.73 2.05 5.03
C MET A 5 5.67 3.28 5.94
N ALA A 6 6.67 4.17 5.89
CA ALA A 6 6.67 5.42 6.65
C ALA A 6 5.51 6.34 6.24
N GLU A 7 5.27 6.49 4.93
CA GLU A 7 4.13 7.27 4.40
C GLU A 7 2.78 6.66 4.83
N LEU A 8 2.66 5.33 4.75
CA LEU A 8 1.45 4.62 5.18
C LEU A 8 1.17 4.80 6.68
N ILE A 9 2.18 4.65 7.53
CA ILE A 9 2.05 4.87 8.98
C ILE A 9 1.61 6.31 9.25
N THR A 10 2.30 7.29 8.65
CA THR A 10 1.99 8.71 8.82
C THR A 10 0.55 9.03 8.41
N ALA A 11 0.08 8.50 7.27
CA ALA A 11 -1.29 8.71 6.81
C ALA A 11 -2.31 8.14 7.80
N VAL A 12 -2.13 6.89 8.24
CA VAL A 12 -3.06 6.22 9.17
C VAL A 12 -3.06 6.88 10.55
N GLU A 13 -1.90 7.29 11.06
CA GLU A 13 -1.81 8.02 12.34
C GLU A 13 -2.52 9.38 12.27
N ASN A 14 -2.61 9.98 11.09
CA ASN A 14 -3.38 11.20 10.84
C ASN A 14 -4.89 10.95 10.58
N GLY A 15 -5.36 9.71 10.76
CA GLY A 15 -6.77 9.34 10.65
C GLY A 15 -7.20 8.87 9.25
N HIS A 16 -6.27 8.63 8.33
CA HIS A 16 -6.57 8.08 7.01
C HIS A 16 -7.02 6.61 7.11
N ASP A 17 -8.18 6.28 6.54
CA ASP A 17 -8.64 4.89 6.46
C ASP A 17 -8.10 4.20 5.20
N HIS A 18 -6.95 3.54 5.35
CA HIS A 18 -6.30 2.82 4.27
C HIS A 18 -7.13 1.65 3.70
N ASP A 19 -8.04 1.07 4.50
CA ASP A 19 -8.84 -0.08 4.06
C ASP A 19 -9.96 0.34 3.09
N THR A 20 -10.47 1.58 3.24
CA THR A 20 -11.50 2.17 2.37
C THR A 20 -10.89 3.01 1.25
N ASP A 21 -9.82 3.76 1.53
CA ASP A 21 -9.12 4.63 0.59
C ASP A 21 -7.61 4.32 0.59
N PRO A 22 -7.11 3.46 -0.30
CA PRO A 22 -5.71 3.08 -0.28
C PRO A 22 -4.74 4.23 -0.56
N VAL A 23 -3.75 4.36 0.33
CA VAL A 23 -2.65 5.34 0.22
C VAL A 23 -1.90 5.17 -1.11
N GLN A 24 -1.61 6.29 -1.76
CA GLN A 24 -0.77 6.36 -2.96
C GLN A 24 0.55 7.03 -2.61
N VAL A 25 1.68 6.41 -2.95
CA VAL A 25 3.01 6.92 -2.61
C VAL A 25 3.77 7.28 -3.87
N THR A 26 4.22 8.53 -3.98
CA THR A 26 5.12 8.93 -5.07
C THR A 26 6.56 8.57 -4.73
N GLY A 27 7.21 7.78 -5.58
CA GLY A 27 8.60 7.37 -5.39
C GLY A 27 9.56 8.56 -5.40
N PRO A 28 10.46 8.71 -4.40
CA PRO A 28 11.25 9.93 -4.23
C PRO A 28 12.29 10.15 -5.34
N HIS A 29 12.68 9.10 -6.07
CA HIS A 29 13.70 9.18 -7.12
C HIS A 29 13.11 9.02 -8.53
N THR A 30 12.13 8.13 -8.69
CA THR A 30 11.53 7.81 -9.99
C THR A 30 10.27 8.63 -10.27
N ARG A 31 9.67 9.24 -9.24
CA ARG A 31 8.36 9.91 -9.28
C ARG A 31 7.22 9.02 -9.78
N LEU A 32 7.42 7.71 -9.79
CA LEU A 32 6.36 6.77 -10.10
C LEU A 32 5.40 6.70 -8.93
N ASN A 33 4.10 6.67 -9.23
CA ASN A 33 3.10 6.41 -8.22
C ASN A 33 3.09 4.91 -7.88
N ILE A 34 3.11 4.61 -6.59
CA ILE A 34 3.09 3.26 -6.04
C ILE A 34 1.76 3.10 -5.31
N ASP A 35 0.93 2.20 -5.84
CA ASP A 35 -0.34 1.85 -5.21
C ASP A 35 -0.11 0.92 -4.02
N MET A 36 -0.44 1.39 -2.82
CA MET A 36 -0.29 0.61 -1.59
C MET A 36 -1.51 -0.27 -1.29
N GLY A 37 -2.53 -0.30 -2.16
CA GLY A 37 -3.76 -1.08 -1.96
C GLY A 37 -3.55 -2.59 -1.83
N ASN A 38 -2.40 -3.13 -2.25
CA ASN A 38 -2.06 -4.53 -1.99
C ASN A 38 -1.91 -4.86 -0.49
N PHE A 39 -1.64 -3.86 0.34
CA PHE A 39 -1.42 -3.99 1.78
C PHE A 39 -2.65 -3.69 2.63
N ARG A 40 -3.82 -3.45 2.01
CA ARG A 40 -5.08 -3.30 2.74
C ARG A 40 -5.61 -4.65 3.24
N ARG A 41 -6.28 -4.64 4.38
CA ARG A 41 -6.83 -5.85 5.04
C ARG A 41 -8.03 -6.40 4.28
N THR A 42 -8.79 -5.54 3.63
CA THR A 42 -10.04 -5.85 2.90
C THR A 42 -9.81 -6.35 1.47
N ARG A 43 -8.56 -6.64 1.08
CA ARG A 43 -8.25 -7.11 -0.27
C ARG A 43 -8.82 -8.52 -0.50
N ILE A 44 -9.50 -8.69 -1.64
CA ILE A 44 -9.94 -10.01 -2.10
C ILE A 44 -8.70 -10.83 -2.48
N VAL A 45 -8.58 -12.03 -1.92
CA VAL A 45 -7.50 -12.96 -2.25
C VAL A 45 -7.65 -13.40 -3.71
N ASN A 46 -6.59 -13.24 -4.49
CA ASN A 46 -6.54 -13.77 -5.85
C ASN A 46 -6.23 -15.28 -5.78
N PRO A 47 -7.14 -16.18 -6.20
CA PRO A 47 -6.91 -17.63 -6.13
C PRO A 47 -5.76 -18.12 -7.04
N ASP A 48 -5.39 -17.35 -8.06
CA ASP A 48 -4.28 -17.66 -8.97
C ASP A 48 -2.93 -17.11 -8.47
N SER A 49 -2.91 -16.52 -7.27
CA SER A 49 -1.72 -15.99 -6.60
C SER A 49 -0.79 -17.12 -6.16
N SER A 50 0.52 -16.91 -6.28
CA SER A 50 1.52 -17.82 -5.68
C SER A 50 1.60 -17.67 -4.15
N MET A 51 0.84 -16.72 -3.59
CA MET A 51 0.79 -16.36 -2.19
C MET A 51 2.13 -15.83 -1.64
N SER A 52 3.02 -15.37 -2.52
CA SER A 52 4.21 -14.63 -2.11
C SER A 52 3.85 -13.16 -1.84
N VAL A 53 4.72 -12.45 -1.13
CA VAL A 53 4.54 -11.02 -0.84
C VAL A 53 4.50 -10.17 -2.11
N HIS A 54 5.14 -10.63 -3.20
CA HIS A 54 5.12 -9.96 -4.50
C HIS A 54 4.02 -10.51 -5.44
N GLY A 55 3.25 -11.51 -5.00
CA GLY A 55 2.20 -12.15 -5.78
C GLY A 55 2.10 -13.65 -5.56
#